data_AF-A0A931J332-F1
#
_entry.id   AF-A0A931J332-F1
#
_cell.length_a   1.000
_cell.length_b   1.000
_cell.length_c   1.000
_cell.angle_alpha   90.00
_cell.angle_beta   90.00
_cell.angle_gamma   90.00
#
_symmetry.space_group_name_H-M   'P 1'
#
loop_
_entity.id
_entity.type
_entity.pdbx_description
1 polymer ?
#
loop_
_entity_poly.entity_id
_entity_poly.type
_entity_poly.pdbx_seq_one_letter_code
_entity_poly.pdbx_strand_id
1 'polypeptide(L)'
;MLPLPRPASGSFFNPQAQVRRVPIGDGQQALVIDDALAEPGALVNWVDDHVFEPAEDNAYPGQLMLAPPALTESLDGLFMQKVRSALGGRRTVERYARFSLVTQPPQALRPCQWLCHRDRVAADPGRVLFAASVLYLFPDPRLGGTRFFRPRCSAAELERLLADAQELDGPDFQARYGIAPGYMGEGNAYFECTAEVEAAWNRLVFYDGAVFHSAVIERPDLLSEDAGQGRLTLNGFYACTRALA
;
A
#
# COMPACT_ATOMS: atom_id res chain seq x y z
N MET A 1 -25.50 -3.81 -8.63
CA MET A 1 -24.07 -4.14 -8.56
C MET A 1 -23.73 -5.02 -9.74
N LEU A 2 -22.80 -4.60 -10.59
CA LEU A 2 -22.37 -5.42 -11.73
C LEU A 2 -21.58 -6.64 -11.22
N PRO A 3 -21.75 -7.83 -11.81
CA PRO A 3 -20.98 -8.99 -11.39
C PRO A 3 -19.49 -8.76 -11.67
N LEU A 4 -18.64 -9.19 -10.73
CA LEU A 4 -17.18 -9.16 -10.91
C LEU A 4 -16.81 -9.94 -12.19
N PRO A 5 -16.03 -9.37 -13.12
CA PRO A 5 -15.66 -10.04 -14.37
C PRO A 5 -14.91 -11.32 -14.06
N ARG A 6 -15.30 -12.42 -14.71
CA ARG A 6 -14.59 -13.69 -14.61
C ARG A 6 -13.60 -13.77 -15.77
N PRO A 7 -12.28 -13.89 -15.49
CA PRO A 7 -11.29 -14.07 -16.54
C PRO A 7 -11.57 -15.33 -17.36
N ALA A 8 -11.26 -15.31 -18.65
CA ALA A 8 -11.42 -16.46 -19.54
C ALA A 8 -10.60 -17.68 -19.09
N SER A 9 -9.48 -17.44 -18.40
CA SER A 9 -8.61 -18.46 -17.81
C SER A 9 -9.20 -19.14 -16.57
N GLY A 10 -10.28 -18.59 -15.99
CA GLY A 10 -10.84 -19.02 -14.71
C GLY A 10 -10.08 -18.55 -13.47
N SER A 11 -9.00 -17.78 -13.62
CA SER A 11 -8.19 -17.23 -12.52
C SER A 11 -7.97 -15.73 -12.69
N PHE A 12 -8.21 -14.96 -11.61
CA PHE A 12 -7.92 -13.51 -11.57
C PHE A 12 -6.44 -13.21 -11.79
N PHE A 13 -5.56 -14.05 -11.24
CA PHE A 13 -4.12 -13.85 -11.30
C PHE A 13 -3.47 -14.77 -12.34
N ASN A 14 -2.47 -14.23 -13.02
CA ASN A 14 -1.68 -14.92 -14.01
C ASN A 14 -0.84 -16.03 -13.33
N PRO A 15 -1.08 -17.32 -13.63
CA PRO A 15 -0.36 -18.42 -12.99
C PRO A 15 1.14 -18.44 -13.34
N GLN A 16 1.51 -17.88 -14.49
CA GLN A 16 2.89 -17.84 -14.99
C GLN A 16 3.70 -16.66 -14.42
N ALA A 17 3.04 -15.71 -13.74
CA ALA A 17 3.71 -14.54 -13.19
C ALA A 17 4.80 -14.95 -12.18
N GLN A 18 5.97 -14.32 -12.33
CA GLN A 18 7.17 -14.63 -11.56
C GLN A 18 7.34 -13.65 -10.41
N VAL A 19 7.90 -14.16 -9.30
CA VAL A 19 8.22 -13.32 -8.14
C VAL A 19 9.69 -12.91 -8.20
N ARG A 20 9.94 -11.60 -8.13
CA ARG A 20 11.28 -11.03 -7.96
C ARG A 20 11.40 -10.43 -6.56
N ARG A 21 12.56 -10.61 -5.95
CA ARG A 21 12.89 -9.99 -4.65
C ARG A 21 13.61 -8.67 -4.90
N VAL A 22 13.16 -7.63 -4.21
CA VAL A 22 13.79 -6.30 -4.25
C VAL A 22 14.19 -5.94 -2.81
N PRO A 23 15.47 -5.68 -2.52
CA PRO A 23 15.87 -5.19 -1.20
C PRO A 23 15.21 -3.85 -0.89
N ILE A 24 14.69 -3.69 0.33
CA ILE A 24 14.02 -2.45 0.78
C ILE A 24 14.66 -1.83 2.02
N GLY A 25 15.91 -2.19 2.30
CA GLY A 25 16.66 -1.72 3.48
C GLY A 25 16.54 -2.67 4.68
N ASP A 26 17.48 -2.54 5.63
CA ASP A 26 17.47 -3.24 6.93
C ASP A 26 17.26 -4.77 6.85
N GLY A 27 17.78 -5.41 5.80
CA GLY A 27 17.62 -6.85 5.54
C GLY A 27 16.21 -7.26 5.11
N GLN A 28 15.29 -6.30 4.91
CA GLN A 28 13.95 -6.52 4.42
C GLN A 28 13.91 -6.59 2.88
N GLN A 29 12.86 -7.20 2.36
CA GLN A 29 12.63 -7.35 0.93
C GLN A 29 11.15 -7.12 0.57
N ALA A 30 10.91 -6.47 -0.57
CA ALA A 30 9.63 -6.52 -1.27
C ALA A 30 9.64 -7.65 -2.29
N LEU A 31 8.45 -8.23 -2.53
CA LEU A 31 8.22 -9.27 -3.51
C LEU A 31 7.39 -8.66 -4.64
N VAL A 32 8.01 -8.49 -5.80
CA VAL A 32 7.43 -7.84 -6.98
C VAL A 32 7.00 -8.89 -7.98
N ILE A 33 5.77 -8.75 -8.48
CA ILE A 33 5.16 -9.59 -9.50
C ILE A 33 4.67 -8.67 -10.61
N ASP A 34 5.34 -8.71 -11.76
CA ASP A 34 4.87 -8.07 -12.98
C ASP A 34 3.83 -8.97 -13.67
N ASP A 35 2.96 -8.39 -14.50
CA ASP A 35 1.86 -9.09 -15.19
C ASP A 35 0.97 -9.93 -14.24
N ALA A 36 0.60 -9.34 -13.10
CA ALA A 36 -0.01 -10.06 -11.98
C ALA A 36 -1.44 -10.56 -12.28
N LEU A 37 -2.31 -9.70 -12.82
CA LEU A 37 -3.67 -10.07 -13.24
C LEU A 37 -3.69 -10.65 -14.65
N ALA A 38 -4.61 -11.58 -14.90
CA ALA A 38 -4.87 -12.11 -16.23
C ALA A 38 -5.56 -11.08 -17.15
N GLU A 39 -6.51 -10.31 -16.61
CA GLU A 39 -7.31 -9.32 -17.36
C GLU A 39 -7.45 -8.00 -16.58
N PRO A 40 -6.35 -7.23 -16.39
CA PRO A 40 -6.37 -6.03 -15.55
C PRO A 40 -7.34 -4.95 -16.06
N GLY A 41 -7.47 -4.79 -17.39
CA GLY A 41 -8.39 -3.80 -17.96
C GLY A 41 -9.87 -4.10 -17.67
N ALA A 42 -10.27 -5.37 -17.67
CA ALA A 42 -11.63 -5.76 -17.31
C ALA A 42 -11.94 -5.43 -15.85
N LEU A 43 -10.95 -5.58 -14.96
CA LEU A 43 -11.10 -5.21 -13.55
C LEU A 43 -11.23 -3.70 -13.36
N VAL A 44 -10.40 -2.89 -14.04
CA VAL A 44 -10.49 -1.42 -13.99
C VAL A 44 -11.86 -0.94 -14.48
N ASN A 45 -12.32 -1.43 -15.63
CA ASN A 45 -13.64 -1.08 -16.16
C ASN A 45 -14.76 -1.44 -15.17
N TRP A 46 -14.66 -2.60 -14.52
CA TRP A 46 -15.65 -3.00 -13.52
C TRP A 46 -15.64 -2.10 -12.29
N VAL A 47 -14.46 -1.66 -11.84
CA VAL A 47 -14.30 -0.76 -10.69
C VAL A 47 -14.89 0.62 -10.98
N ASP A 48 -14.78 1.12 -12.21
CA ASP A 48 -15.27 2.44 -12.61
C ASP A 48 -16.79 2.61 -12.44
N ASP A 49 -17.54 1.50 -12.51
CA ASP A 49 -18.99 1.46 -12.28
C ASP A 49 -19.38 1.40 -10.79
N HIS A 50 -18.43 1.51 -9.85
CA HIS A 50 -18.68 1.38 -8.42
C HIS A 50 -18.35 2.66 -7.64
N VAL A 51 -19.04 2.82 -6.51
CA VAL A 51 -18.87 3.98 -5.63
C VAL A 51 -17.72 3.73 -4.67
N PHE A 52 -16.82 4.70 -4.60
CA PHE A 52 -15.80 4.80 -3.58
C PHE A 52 -16.27 5.72 -2.46
N GLU A 53 -15.90 5.39 -1.23
CA GLU A 53 -16.24 6.17 -0.04
C GLU A 53 -14.99 6.85 0.50
N PRO A 54 -15.09 8.09 1.03
CA PRO A 54 -13.98 8.74 1.72
C PRO A 54 -13.42 7.86 2.84
N ALA A 55 -12.10 7.87 2.99
CA ALA A 55 -11.42 7.15 4.05
C ALA A 55 -11.53 7.89 5.41
N GLU A 56 -12.71 7.90 6.03
CA GLU A 56 -12.95 8.67 7.26
C GLU A 56 -12.17 8.13 8.48
N ASP A 57 -12.16 6.80 8.65
CA ASP A 57 -11.56 6.12 9.81
C ASP A 57 -10.09 5.74 9.64
N ASN A 58 -9.44 6.14 8.54
CA ASN A 58 -8.04 5.81 8.31
C ASN A 58 -7.28 6.98 7.67
N ALA A 59 -5.96 6.98 7.81
CA ALA A 59 -5.12 8.06 7.30
C ALA A 59 -4.93 8.02 5.77
N TYR A 60 -5.70 7.22 5.01
CA TYR A 60 -5.52 7.15 3.57
C TYR A 60 -5.97 8.46 2.88
N PRO A 61 -5.16 9.05 1.99
CA PRO A 61 -5.43 10.35 1.39
C PRO A 61 -6.35 10.26 0.16
N GLY A 62 -7.53 9.66 0.32
CA GLY A 62 -8.46 9.49 -0.79
C GLY A 62 -9.67 8.64 -0.45
N GLN A 63 -10.13 7.89 -1.45
CA GLN A 63 -11.37 7.11 -1.38
C GLN A 63 -11.09 5.61 -1.51
N LEU A 64 -11.96 4.80 -0.92
CA LEU A 64 -11.78 3.37 -0.78
C LEU A 64 -13.05 2.62 -1.22
N MET A 65 -12.85 1.41 -1.74
CA MET A 65 -13.92 0.45 -1.99
C MET A 65 -13.47 -0.94 -1.58
N LEU A 66 -14.23 -1.65 -0.74
CA LEU A 66 -13.90 -3.03 -0.40
C LEU A 66 -13.92 -3.92 -1.64
N ALA A 67 -12.89 -4.76 -1.78
CA ALA A 67 -12.84 -5.73 -2.87
C ALA A 67 -13.85 -6.86 -2.62
N PRO A 68 -14.52 -7.38 -3.65
CA PRO A 68 -15.41 -8.52 -3.49
C PRO A 68 -14.69 -9.74 -2.88
N PRO A 69 -15.39 -10.58 -2.11
CA PRO A 69 -14.78 -11.75 -1.46
C PRO A 69 -14.01 -12.66 -2.43
N ALA A 70 -14.56 -12.93 -3.62
CA ALA A 70 -13.92 -13.78 -4.63
C ALA A 70 -12.55 -13.24 -5.11
N LEU A 71 -12.42 -11.91 -5.24
CA LEU A 71 -11.16 -11.27 -5.60
C LEU A 71 -10.17 -11.34 -4.43
N THR A 72 -10.64 -11.08 -3.20
CA THR A 72 -9.84 -11.20 -1.97
C THR A 72 -9.30 -12.62 -1.79
N GLU A 73 -10.14 -13.64 -1.99
CA GLU A 73 -9.75 -15.06 -1.91
C GLU A 73 -8.72 -15.43 -2.98
N SER A 74 -8.89 -14.92 -4.20
CA SER A 74 -7.95 -15.17 -5.29
C SER A 74 -6.59 -14.52 -5.03
N LEU A 75 -6.60 -13.29 -4.50
CA LEU A 75 -5.38 -12.56 -4.14
C LEU A 75 -4.67 -13.24 -2.95
N ASP A 76 -5.40 -13.71 -1.96
CA ASP A 76 -4.82 -14.54 -0.89
C ASP A 76 -4.27 -15.86 -1.43
N GLY A 77 -4.96 -16.52 -2.37
CA GLY A 77 -4.45 -17.71 -3.04
C GLY A 77 -3.06 -17.49 -3.67
N LEU A 78 -2.88 -16.38 -4.40
CA LEU A 78 -1.59 -15.97 -4.94
C LEU A 78 -0.56 -15.73 -3.83
N PHE A 79 -0.94 -14.95 -2.81
CA PHE A 79 -0.08 -14.64 -1.66
C PHE A 79 0.39 -15.92 -0.96
N MET A 80 -0.52 -16.84 -0.64
CA MET A 80 -0.21 -18.10 0.02
C MET A 80 0.76 -18.96 -0.79
N GLN A 81 0.58 -19.03 -2.11
CA GLN A 81 1.36 -19.89 -2.99
C GLN A 81 2.75 -19.34 -3.29
N LYS A 82 2.87 -18.02 -3.50
CA LYS A 82 4.08 -17.42 -4.07
C LYS A 82 4.86 -16.51 -3.12
N VAL A 83 4.24 -15.99 -2.07
CA VAL A 83 4.80 -14.86 -1.30
C VAL A 83 4.92 -15.14 0.20
N ARG A 84 3.89 -15.73 0.82
CA ARG A 84 3.73 -15.78 2.28
C ARG A 84 4.96 -16.33 3.02
N SER A 85 5.51 -17.45 2.55
CA SER A 85 6.70 -18.06 3.16
C SER A 85 7.95 -17.20 3.00
N ALA A 86 8.08 -16.48 1.88
CA ALA A 86 9.19 -15.56 1.62
C ALA A 86 9.22 -14.36 2.59
N LEU A 87 8.05 -13.96 3.13
CA LEU A 87 7.93 -12.96 4.18
C LEU A 87 7.98 -13.55 5.61
N GLY A 88 8.18 -14.86 5.74
CA GLY A 88 8.23 -15.55 7.04
C GLY A 88 6.86 -15.88 7.64
N GLY A 89 5.78 -15.77 6.85
CA GLY A 89 4.44 -16.17 7.23
C GLY A 89 4.20 -17.68 7.07
N ARG A 90 3.41 -18.27 7.97
CA ARG A 90 3.02 -19.68 7.95
C ARG A 90 1.55 -19.87 7.56
N ARG A 91 0.61 -19.33 8.34
CA ARG A 91 -0.83 -19.45 8.08
C ARG A 91 -1.47 -18.07 8.06
N THR A 92 -2.19 -17.74 7.00
CA THR A 92 -3.05 -16.55 6.96
C THR A 92 -4.20 -16.75 7.96
N VAL A 93 -4.38 -15.82 8.89
CA VAL A 93 -5.44 -15.83 9.91
C VAL A 93 -6.50 -14.77 9.66
N GLU A 94 -6.11 -13.63 9.11
CA GLU A 94 -7.02 -12.57 8.67
C GLU A 94 -6.56 -12.08 7.30
N ARG A 95 -7.51 -11.68 6.46
CA ARG A 95 -7.24 -11.13 5.14
C ARG A 95 -8.39 -10.27 4.67
N TYR A 96 -8.07 -9.16 4.03
CA TYR A 96 -9.03 -8.36 3.29
C TYR A 96 -8.32 -7.64 2.15
N ALA A 97 -9.07 -7.23 1.14
CA ALA A 97 -8.56 -6.37 0.09
C ALA A 97 -9.52 -5.21 -0.17
N ARG A 98 -8.97 -4.11 -0.69
CA ARG A 98 -9.72 -2.92 -1.07
C ARG A 98 -9.10 -2.27 -2.29
N PHE A 99 -9.93 -1.70 -3.14
CA PHE A 99 -9.49 -0.71 -4.09
C PHE A 99 -9.29 0.61 -3.37
N SER A 100 -8.23 1.32 -3.72
CA SER A 100 -7.88 2.59 -3.14
C SER A 100 -7.53 3.57 -4.24
N LEU A 101 -8.14 4.74 -4.20
CA LEU A 101 -7.93 5.83 -5.15
C LEU A 101 -7.43 7.05 -4.39
N VAL A 102 -6.21 7.50 -4.69
CA VAL A 102 -5.66 8.71 -4.08
C VAL A 102 -6.25 9.93 -4.78
N THR A 103 -6.96 10.76 -4.03
CA THR A 103 -7.71 11.92 -4.58
C THR A 103 -7.46 13.22 -3.82
N GLN A 104 -6.94 13.17 -2.59
CA GLN A 104 -6.76 14.38 -1.78
C GLN A 104 -5.58 15.22 -2.30
N PRO A 105 -5.74 16.53 -2.51
CA PRO A 105 -4.61 17.36 -2.88
C PRO A 105 -3.71 17.67 -1.65
N PRO A 106 -2.42 18.02 -1.84
CA PRO A 106 -1.45 18.24 -0.76
C PRO A 106 -1.93 19.16 0.38
N GLN A 107 -2.65 20.23 0.05
CA GLN A 107 -3.17 21.20 1.01
C GLN A 107 -4.32 20.68 1.90
N ALA A 108 -4.94 19.56 1.52
CA ALA A 108 -6.02 18.92 2.30
C ALA A 108 -5.48 17.81 3.21
N LEU A 109 -4.19 17.49 3.14
CA LEU A 109 -3.58 16.44 3.92
C LEU A 109 -3.42 16.84 5.39
N ARG A 110 -3.70 15.90 6.29
CA ARG A 110 -3.39 15.99 7.73
C ARG A 110 -1.92 15.63 8.00
N PRO A 111 -1.33 16.06 9.13
CA PRO A 111 0.06 15.75 9.46
C PRO A 111 0.45 14.27 9.37
N CYS A 112 -0.44 13.36 9.78
CA CYS A 112 -0.20 11.92 9.66
C CYS A 112 -0.05 11.42 8.20
N GLN A 113 -0.56 12.18 7.23
CA GLN A 113 -0.44 11.92 5.79
C GLN A 113 0.82 12.54 5.17
N TRP A 114 1.54 13.39 5.91
CA TRP A 114 2.81 13.99 5.47
C TRP A 114 4.01 13.07 5.68
N LEU A 115 3.81 12.00 6.43
CA LEU A 115 4.84 11.03 6.82
C LEU A 115 4.64 9.71 6.09
N CYS A 116 5.70 8.90 6.04
CA CYS A 116 5.55 7.47 5.81
C CYS A 116 4.87 6.79 7.02
N HIS A 117 4.18 5.68 6.76
CA HIS A 117 3.42 4.95 7.78
C HIS A 117 3.75 3.45 7.76
N ARG A 118 3.21 2.75 8.76
CA ARG A 118 3.14 1.29 8.82
C ARG A 118 1.67 0.91 8.79
N ASP A 119 1.32 -0.17 8.10
CA ASP A 119 -0.08 -0.59 7.99
C ASP A 119 -0.61 -1.12 9.33
N ARG A 120 0.18 -2.01 9.95
CA ARG A 120 -0.14 -2.57 11.25
C ARG A 120 1.15 -3.07 11.91
N VAL A 121 1.31 -2.76 13.18
CA VAL A 121 2.40 -3.30 14.00
C VAL A 121 1.84 -4.43 14.86
N ALA A 122 2.48 -5.60 14.81
CA ALA A 122 2.11 -6.73 15.65
C ALA A 122 2.45 -6.46 17.11
N ALA A 123 1.50 -6.74 18.01
CA ALA A 123 1.75 -6.73 19.45
C ALA A 123 2.83 -7.75 19.85
N ASP A 124 2.91 -8.87 19.12
CA ASP A 124 4.00 -9.85 19.21
C ASP A 124 4.57 -10.09 17.80
N PRO A 125 5.57 -9.31 17.37
CA PRO A 125 6.21 -9.45 16.06
C PRO A 125 6.89 -10.80 15.86
N GLY A 126 7.22 -11.54 16.93
CA GLY A 126 7.78 -12.88 16.85
C GLY A 126 6.76 -13.95 16.48
N ARG A 127 5.47 -13.69 16.74
CA ARG A 127 4.36 -14.63 16.47
C ARG A 127 3.51 -14.25 15.28
N VAL A 128 3.41 -12.97 14.97
CA VAL A 128 2.51 -12.45 13.94
C VAL A 128 3.30 -11.64 12.92
N LEU A 129 3.06 -11.96 11.64
CA LEU A 129 3.46 -11.16 10.48
C LEU A 129 2.22 -10.41 10.00
N PHE A 130 2.36 -9.11 9.76
CA PHE A 130 1.43 -8.39 8.91
C PHE A 130 2.09 -8.18 7.55
N ALA A 131 1.46 -8.66 6.49
CA ALA A 131 1.88 -8.40 5.13
C ALA A 131 0.87 -7.47 4.46
N ALA A 132 1.36 -6.63 3.57
CA ALA A 132 0.54 -5.77 2.76
C ALA A 132 0.94 -5.89 1.29
N SER A 133 0.08 -5.40 0.42
CA SER A 133 0.32 -5.38 -1.01
C SER A 133 -0.31 -4.20 -1.72
N VAL A 134 0.29 -3.83 -2.84
CA VAL A 134 -0.17 -2.78 -3.74
C VAL A 134 -0.07 -3.32 -5.16
N LEU A 135 -1.21 -3.47 -5.84
CA LEU A 135 -1.28 -3.69 -7.28
C LEU A 135 -1.64 -2.38 -7.97
N TYR A 136 -0.76 -1.91 -8.85
CA TYR A 136 -0.97 -0.69 -9.61
C TYR A 136 -1.88 -0.96 -10.82
N LEU A 137 -3.01 -0.24 -10.86
CA LEU A 137 -4.05 -0.36 -11.89
C LEU A 137 -4.21 0.96 -12.65
N PHE A 138 -3.08 1.60 -12.98
CA PHE A 138 -3.03 2.79 -13.81
C PHE A 138 -1.87 2.67 -14.83
N PRO A 139 -2.05 3.16 -16.07
CA PRO A 139 -1.03 3.07 -17.10
C PRO A 139 0.05 4.15 -17.01
N ASP A 140 -0.24 5.31 -16.39
CA ASP A 140 0.70 6.43 -16.29
C ASP A 140 1.68 6.23 -15.12
N PRO A 141 2.97 5.93 -15.37
CA PRO A 141 3.95 5.69 -14.31
C PRO A 141 4.23 6.93 -13.46
N ARG A 142 3.88 8.15 -13.92
CA ARG A 142 4.06 9.39 -13.15
C ARG A 142 3.14 9.49 -11.94
N LEU A 143 2.12 8.62 -11.86
CA LEU A 143 1.30 8.41 -10.66
C LEU A 143 2.06 7.64 -9.56
N GLY A 144 3.31 7.25 -9.82
CA GLY A 144 4.36 7.07 -8.82
C GLY A 144 4.72 5.62 -8.56
N GLY A 145 4.51 5.16 -7.32
CA GLY A 145 5.05 3.90 -6.83
C GLY A 145 4.91 3.79 -5.32
N THR A 146 5.81 3.04 -4.69
CA THR A 146 5.89 2.89 -3.23
C THR A 146 7.34 3.04 -2.78
N ARG A 147 7.59 4.01 -1.90
CA ARG A 147 8.88 4.19 -1.21
C ARG A 147 8.85 3.52 0.15
N PHE A 148 10.00 3.03 0.56
CA PHE A 148 10.26 2.42 1.87
C PHE A 148 11.26 3.29 2.62
N PHE A 149 11.12 3.32 3.95
CA PHE A 149 11.87 4.24 4.79
C PHE A 149 12.36 3.55 6.06
N ARG A 150 13.45 4.10 6.62
CA ARG A 150 13.91 3.81 7.98
C ARG A 150 13.90 5.07 8.84
N PRO A 151 13.52 4.99 10.12
CA PRO A 151 13.68 6.10 11.06
C PRO A 151 15.15 6.48 11.25
N ARG A 152 15.41 7.77 11.49
CA ARG A 152 16.73 8.35 11.79
C ARG A 152 16.86 8.85 13.23
N CYS A 153 15.77 8.79 14.00
CA CYS A 153 15.68 9.24 15.38
C CYS A 153 15.50 8.08 16.36
N SER A 154 15.52 8.37 17.66
CA SER A 154 15.24 7.37 18.69
C SER A 154 13.78 6.89 18.65
N ALA A 155 13.51 5.71 19.19
CA ALA A 155 12.14 5.18 19.27
C ALA A 155 11.18 6.12 20.03
N ALA A 156 11.64 6.74 21.12
CA ALA A 156 10.83 7.67 21.91
C ALA A 156 10.55 8.99 21.15
N GLU A 157 11.47 9.45 20.30
CA GLU A 157 11.22 10.59 19.41
C GLU A 157 10.25 10.24 18.30
N LEU A 158 10.40 9.05 17.71
CA LEU A 158 9.52 8.55 16.67
C LEU A 158 8.09 8.36 17.17
N GLU A 159 7.90 7.74 18.34
CA GLU A 159 6.59 7.56 18.96
C GLU A 159 5.89 8.91 19.18
N ARG A 160 6.62 9.89 19.70
CA ARG A 160 6.10 11.24 19.90
C ARG A 160 5.74 11.92 18.59
N LEU A 161 6.62 11.85 17.58
CA LEU A 161 6.35 12.39 16.25
C LEU A 161 5.06 11.81 15.66
N LEU A 162 4.88 10.49 15.73
CA LEU A 162 3.72 9.82 15.17
C LEU A 162 2.43 10.11 15.95
N ALA A 163 2.50 10.23 17.28
CA ALA A 163 1.37 10.64 18.11
C ALA A 163 0.95 12.08 17.80
N ASP A 164 1.91 13.01 17.82
CA ASP A 164 1.67 14.42 17.50
C ASP A 164 1.14 14.58 16.07
N ALA A 165 1.55 13.75 15.11
CA ALA A 165 1.01 13.79 13.75
C ALA A 165 -0.48 13.37 13.65
N GLN A 166 -1.01 12.68 14.66
CA GLN A 166 -2.44 12.36 14.75
C GLN A 166 -3.24 13.43 15.50
N GLU A 167 -2.60 14.12 16.46
CA GLU A 167 -3.29 15.00 17.41
C GLU A 167 -3.18 16.50 17.06
N LEU A 168 -2.03 16.93 16.55
CA LEU A 168 -1.80 18.33 16.22
C LEU A 168 -2.42 18.71 14.87
N ASP A 169 -2.80 19.97 14.74
CA ASP A 169 -3.13 20.53 13.45
C ASP A 169 -1.87 20.78 12.59
N GLY A 170 -2.08 21.14 11.33
CA GLY A 170 -0.99 21.34 10.38
C GLY A 170 0.04 22.39 10.82
N PRO A 171 -0.38 23.63 11.14
CA PRO A 171 0.51 24.70 11.57
C PRO A 171 1.35 24.33 12.81
N ASP A 172 0.74 23.75 13.85
CA ASP A 172 1.46 23.39 15.08
C ASP A 172 2.45 22.26 14.85
N PHE A 173 2.06 21.25 14.06
CA PHE A 173 2.95 20.16 13.68
C PHE A 173 4.15 20.67 12.86
N GLN A 174 3.90 21.54 11.87
CA GLN A 174 4.97 22.14 11.06
C GLN A 174 5.92 22.98 11.91
N ALA A 175 5.40 23.81 12.82
CA ALA A 175 6.22 24.64 13.70
C ALA A 175 7.11 23.80 14.63
N ARG A 176 6.59 22.67 15.11
CA ARG A 176 7.31 21.78 16.04
C ARG A 176 8.37 20.92 15.37
N TYR A 177 8.08 20.38 14.18
CA TYR A 177 8.91 19.35 13.54
C TYR A 177 9.63 19.83 12.28
N GLY A 178 9.28 21.02 11.75
CA GLY A 178 9.85 21.54 10.52
C GLY A 178 9.46 20.74 9.27
N ILE A 179 8.37 19.97 9.34
CA ILE A 179 7.86 19.15 8.23
C ILE A 179 6.73 19.93 7.56
N ALA A 180 6.88 20.21 6.27
CA ALA A 180 5.89 20.95 5.49
C ALA A 180 4.72 20.04 5.05
N PRO A 181 3.53 20.61 4.80
CA PRO A 181 2.41 19.87 4.21
C PRO A 181 2.75 19.29 2.84
N GLY A 182 2.36 18.04 2.61
CA GLY A 182 2.48 17.40 1.31
C GLY A 182 2.71 15.91 1.41
N TYR A 183 2.75 15.23 0.27
CA TYR A 183 3.11 13.81 0.23
C TYR A 183 4.57 13.61 0.61
N MET A 184 4.86 12.49 1.29
CA MET A 184 6.21 12.12 1.68
C MET A 184 7.11 12.00 0.43
N GLY A 185 8.14 12.86 0.37
CA GLY A 185 9.15 12.86 -0.69
C GLY A 185 10.22 11.78 -0.50
N GLU A 186 11.48 12.13 -0.72
CA GLU A 186 12.62 11.20 -0.58
C GLU A 186 13.12 11.01 0.86
N GLY A 187 12.53 11.74 1.83
CA GLY A 187 12.97 11.71 3.22
C GLY A 187 12.72 13.03 3.94
N ASN A 188 13.05 13.06 5.23
CA ASN A 188 13.06 14.27 6.06
C ASN A 188 14.07 14.10 7.22
N ALA A 189 14.02 14.97 8.22
CA ALA A 189 14.91 14.88 9.39
C ALA A 189 14.72 13.58 10.21
N TYR A 190 13.55 12.96 10.12
CA TYR A 190 13.15 11.80 10.91
C TYR A 190 13.19 10.47 10.13
N PHE A 191 13.13 10.53 8.80
CA PHE A 191 13.06 9.35 7.93
C PHE A 191 14.02 9.46 6.75
N GLU A 192 14.67 8.33 6.43
CA GLU A 192 15.51 8.15 5.25
C GLU A 192 14.83 7.15 4.30
N CYS A 193 14.73 7.49 3.01
CA CYS A 193 14.30 6.54 2.00
C CYS A 193 15.36 5.46 1.81
N THR A 194 14.96 4.19 1.95
CA THR A 194 15.83 3.03 1.81
C THR A 194 15.71 2.36 0.47
N ALA A 195 14.54 2.45 -0.16
CA ALA A 195 14.27 1.92 -1.48
C ALA A 195 12.97 2.48 -2.07
N GLU A 196 12.84 2.36 -3.37
CA GLU A 196 11.61 2.62 -4.10
C GLU A 196 11.29 1.44 -5.01
N VAL A 197 10.02 1.06 -5.07
CA VAL A 197 9.48 0.21 -6.12
C VAL A 197 8.56 1.06 -6.98
N GLU A 198 9.07 1.43 -8.16
CA GLU A 198 8.34 2.17 -9.18
C GLU A 198 7.05 1.44 -9.56
N ALA A 199 5.98 2.20 -9.80
CA ALA A 199 4.76 1.64 -10.37
C ALA A 199 5.00 1.19 -11.81
N ALA A 200 4.31 0.12 -12.17
CA ALA A 200 4.11 -0.28 -13.55
C ALA A 200 2.70 -0.84 -13.65
N TRP A 201 2.05 -0.65 -14.80
CA TRP A 201 0.75 -1.25 -15.06
C TRP A 201 0.78 -2.76 -14.73
N ASN A 202 -0.20 -3.23 -13.96
CA ASN A 202 -0.34 -4.63 -13.57
C ASN A 202 0.84 -5.20 -12.75
N ARG A 203 1.63 -4.34 -12.10
CA ARG A 203 2.64 -4.73 -11.10
C ARG A 203 2.02 -4.81 -9.72
N LEU A 204 2.19 -5.95 -9.08
CA LEU A 204 1.82 -6.24 -7.70
C LEU A 204 3.08 -6.30 -6.83
N VAL A 205 3.08 -5.56 -5.74
CA VAL A 205 4.18 -5.52 -4.77
C VAL A 205 3.65 -6.02 -3.44
N PHE A 206 4.33 -6.97 -2.81
CA PHE A 206 4.09 -7.39 -1.43
C PHE A 206 5.27 -7.03 -0.54
N TYR A 207 5.00 -6.71 0.73
CA TYR A 207 6.01 -6.38 1.73
C TYR A 207 5.52 -6.68 3.15
N ASP A 208 6.44 -6.68 4.12
CA ASP A 208 6.08 -6.70 5.54
C ASP A 208 5.48 -5.33 5.92
N GLY A 209 4.22 -5.32 6.37
CA GLY A 209 3.47 -4.11 6.72
C GLY A 209 4.00 -3.37 7.95
N ALA A 210 4.98 -3.95 8.67
CA ALA A 210 5.72 -3.27 9.72
C ALA A 210 6.85 -2.37 9.19
N VAL A 211 7.20 -2.44 7.90
CA VAL A 211 8.17 -1.54 7.27
C VAL A 211 7.51 -0.20 6.97
N PHE A 212 8.19 0.91 7.31
CA PHE A 212 7.69 2.23 6.98
C PHE A 212 7.67 2.44 5.47
N HIS A 213 6.55 2.90 4.93
CA HIS A 213 6.38 3.11 3.50
C HIS A 213 5.41 4.26 3.23
N SER A 214 5.43 4.75 1.99
CA SER A 214 4.48 5.74 1.49
C SER A 214 4.31 5.63 -0.02
N ALA A 215 3.16 6.08 -0.51
CA ALA A 215 2.95 6.27 -1.94
C ALA A 215 3.87 7.38 -2.45
N VAL A 216 4.51 7.15 -3.59
CA VAL A 216 5.21 8.21 -4.33
C VAL A 216 4.16 9.01 -5.09
N ILE A 217 4.06 10.31 -4.81
CA ILE A 217 3.13 11.23 -5.50
C ILE A 217 3.87 12.54 -5.73
N GLU A 218 4.62 12.61 -6.84
CA GLU A 218 5.39 13.79 -7.25
C GLU A 218 4.57 14.72 -8.15
N ARG A 219 3.48 14.21 -8.73
CA ARG A 219 2.57 14.91 -9.62
C ARG A 219 1.15 14.88 -9.06
N PRO A 220 0.89 15.57 -7.94
CA PRO A 220 -0.45 15.61 -7.34
C PRO A 220 -1.51 16.23 -8.28
N ASP A 221 -1.07 16.99 -9.29
CA ASP A 221 -1.92 17.53 -10.36
C ASP A 221 -2.50 16.46 -11.30
N LEU A 222 -1.96 15.23 -11.27
CA LEU A 222 -2.48 14.09 -12.03
C LEU A 222 -3.47 13.23 -11.25
N LEU A 223 -3.71 13.52 -9.96
CA LEU A 223 -4.69 12.79 -9.17
C LEU A 223 -6.10 13.07 -9.69
N SER A 224 -6.93 12.02 -9.71
CA SER A 224 -8.29 12.08 -10.25
C SER A 224 -9.20 11.17 -9.43
N GLU A 225 -10.47 11.57 -9.33
CA GLU A 225 -11.56 10.74 -8.81
C GLU A 225 -12.06 9.71 -9.85
N ASP A 226 -11.70 9.88 -11.13
CA ASP A 226 -11.92 8.87 -12.17
C ASP A 226 -10.94 7.71 -11.97
N ALA A 227 -11.45 6.51 -11.74
CA ALA A 227 -10.66 5.32 -11.41
C ALA A 227 -9.81 4.85 -12.60
N GLY A 228 -10.22 5.13 -13.84
CA GLY A 228 -9.47 4.83 -15.06
C GLY A 228 -8.33 5.80 -15.34
N GLN A 229 -8.35 7.00 -14.76
CA GLN A 229 -7.35 8.05 -14.98
C GLN A 229 -6.47 8.32 -13.75
N GLY A 230 -6.99 8.08 -12.55
CA GLY A 230 -6.33 8.37 -11.28
C GLY A 230 -5.37 7.28 -10.82
N ARG A 231 -4.80 7.47 -9.63
CA ARG A 231 -3.90 6.50 -8.99
C ARG A 231 -4.70 5.38 -8.32
N LEU A 232 -5.35 4.53 -9.14
CA LEU A 232 -6.10 3.37 -8.68
C LEU A 232 -5.15 2.21 -8.31
N THR A 233 -5.32 1.66 -7.11
CA THR A 233 -4.62 0.44 -6.69
C THR A 233 -5.56 -0.58 -6.06
N LEU A 234 -5.25 -1.87 -6.20
CA LEU A 234 -5.83 -2.93 -5.36
C LEU A 234 -4.84 -3.24 -4.23
N ASN A 235 -5.26 -3.03 -2.99
CA ASN A 235 -4.45 -3.25 -1.80
C ASN A 235 -4.96 -4.48 -1.04
N GLY A 236 -4.07 -5.43 -0.77
CA GLY A 236 -4.35 -6.60 0.05
C GLY A 236 -3.61 -6.54 1.39
N PHE A 237 -4.27 -6.93 2.47
CA PHE A 237 -3.73 -6.94 3.83
C PHE A 237 -3.91 -8.33 4.44
N TYR A 238 -2.87 -8.83 5.11
CA TYR A 238 -2.83 -10.19 5.64
C TYR A 238 -2.25 -10.20 7.05
N ALA A 239 -2.94 -10.82 7.99
CA ALA A 239 -2.36 -11.26 9.24
C ALA A 239 -1.95 -12.73 9.09
N CYS A 240 -0.71 -13.05 9.44
CA CYS A 240 -0.20 -14.40 9.38
C CYS A 240 0.42 -14.81 10.72
N THR A 241 0.26 -16.07 11.12
CA THR A 241 1.19 -16.64 12.11
C THR A 241 2.58 -16.73 11.50
N ARG A 242 3.64 -16.56 12.29
CA ARG A 242 5.02 -16.80 11.86
C ARG A 242 5.37 -18.29 11.96
N ALA A 243 6.34 -18.72 11.15
CA ALA A 243 6.99 -20.00 11.36
C ALA A 243 7.76 -19.94 12.70
N LEU A 244 7.66 -20.99 13.53
CA LEU A 244 8.54 -21.11 14.68
C LEU A 244 9.97 -21.27 14.14
N ALA A 245 10.89 -20.45 14.64
CA ALA A 245 12.32 -20.59 14.37
C ALA A 245 12.85 -21.91 14.96
#